data_AF-A0A9W8BFR2-F1
#
_entry.id   AF-A0A9W8BFR2-F1
#
_cell.length_a   1.000
_cell.length_b   1.000
_cell.length_c   1.000
_cell.angle_alpha   90.00
_cell.angle_beta   90.00
_cell.angle_gamma   90.00
#
_symmetry.space_group_name_H-M   'P 1'
#
loop_
_entity.id
_entity.type
_entity.pdbx_description
1 polymer ?
#
loop_
_entity_poly.entity_id
_entity_poly.type
_entity_poly.pdbx_seq_one_letter_code
_entity_poly.pdbx_strand_id
1 'polypeptide(L)'
;HQWRYGADAEQEDSAFSNCLVLPFGQVTLDSRDNDDSAKPDAPEPDYQLTDLARFQPIDLFQPYIDGFKLALMESIRVRVESIPERGNGVPRVGILFSGGVDCITIAALLAQILPAGEPVELFNVAFENPRQTKHVQQGASNIYDVPDRKTGISGWLELCNRIDTQRDWRFVEVDVPYGQVLEHQAHIRRLLVPSDTVMDMSIGMALWFASRGVGSLVMRVDNELERQEYQGGARVLLLGMGADEQLGGYSRHRSAWDHGGASQLGQEIRLDVQRIATRNLGRDDRVVSDNSKEARYPFLAANVVRFLAAVPLHRKMDMRYSRGIGEKLLLRLLAHQLGLAQSSMLAKRAIQFGARTAKMESGRTKGQDCL
;
A
#
# COMPACT_ATOMS: atom_id res chain seq x y z
N HIS A 1 -27.63 8.89 4.84
CA HIS A 1 -26.65 9.75 4.14
C HIS A 1 -25.98 8.95 3.02
N GLN A 2 -26.35 9.18 1.77
CA GLN A 2 -25.69 8.58 0.59
C GLN A 2 -24.42 9.36 0.26
N TRP A 3 -23.27 8.69 0.28
CA TRP A 3 -22.00 9.28 -0.13
C TRP A 3 -21.93 9.34 -1.66
N ARG A 4 -21.94 10.55 -2.23
CA ARG A 4 -21.69 10.77 -3.66
C ARG A 4 -20.18 10.85 -3.89
N TYR A 5 -19.58 9.71 -4.26
CA TYR A 5 -18.17 9.65 -4.66
C TYR A 5 -18.05 10.19 -6.10
N GLY A 6 -17.59 11.45 -6.24
CA GLY A 6 -17.33 12.08 -7.53
C GLY A 6 -18.56 12.46 -8.35
N ALA A 7 -19.56 13.12 -7.77
CA ALA A 7 -20.65 13.74 -8.54
C ALA A 7 -21.06 15.11 -7.95
N ASP A 8 -20.90 16.12 -8.81
CA ASP A 8 -21.56 17.43 -8.87
C ASP A 8 -21.10 18.52 -7.89
N ALA A 9 -20.13 19.32 -8.35
CA ALA A 9 -20.07 20.74 -8.04
C ALA A 9 -20.76 21.49 -9.18
N GLU A 10 -22.08 21.59 -9.14
CA GLU A 10 -22.84 22.57 -9.92
C GLU A 10 -23.48 23.57 -8.96
N GLN A 11 -23.37 24.86 -9.30
CA GLN A 11 -23.79 26.08 -8.57
C GLN A 11 -22.76 26.55 -7.51
N GLU A 12 -22.06 27.69 -7.62
CA GLU A 12 -22.16 28.91 -8.44
C GLU A 12 -20.74 29.48 -8.63
N ASP A 13 -20.37 29.86 -9.86
CA ASP A 13 -19.76 31.17 -10.13
C ASP A 13 -19.69 31.41 -11.65
N SER A 14 -20.55 32.32 -12.10
CA SER A 14 -20.68 32.78 -13.46
C SER A 14 -19.47 33.66 -13.83
N ALA A 15 -18.45 33.05 -14.44
CA ALA A 15 -17.56 33.61 -15.46
C ALA A 15 -16.30 32.74 -15.61
N PHE A 16 -16.46 31.47 -15.99
CA PHE A 16 -15.33 30.64 -16.40
C PHE A 16 -15.45 30.29 -17.88
N SER A 17 -14.46 30.79 -18.62
CA SER A 17 -14.14 30.42 -19.99
C SER A 17 -14.15 28.90 -20.17
N ASN A 18 -14.87 28.40 -21.19
CA ASN A 18 -15.04 26.98 -21.59
C ASN A 18 -13.73 26.31 -22.11
N CYS A 19 -12.57 26.63 -21.53
CA CYS A 19 -11.29 26.12 -22.00
C CYS A 19 -10.48 25.53 -20.83
N LEU A 20 -10.21 24.23 -20.88
CA LEU A 20 -9.28 23.56 -19.96
C LEU A 20 -7.89 23.60 -20.58
N VAL A 21 -6.96 24.37 -20.00
CA VAL A 21 -5.57 24.44 -20.46
C VAL A 21 -4.76 23.32 -19.79
N LEU A 22 -4.33 22.33 -20.57
CA LEU A 22 -3.41 21.27 -20.14
C LEU A 22 -1.98 21.57 -20.63
N PRO A 23 -0.93 20.96 -20.03
CA PRO A 23 0.48 21.19 -20.42
C PRO A 23 0.84 20.81 -21.86
N PHE A 24 -0.09 20.23 -22.62
CA PHE A 24 0.09 19.75 -23.99
C PHE A 24 -1.06 20.16 -24.94
N GLY A 25 -1.90 21.13 -24.55
CA GLY A 25 -2.93 21.69 -25.43
C GLY A 25 -4.24 22.09 -24.76
N GLN A 26 -5.04 22.88 -25.47
CA GLN A 26 -6.36 23.35 -25.05
C GLN A 26 -7.45 22.35 -25.45
N VAL A 27 -8.35 22.02 -24.51
CA VAL A 27 -9.58 21.27 -24.81
C VAL A 27 -10.79 22.15 -24.48
N THR A 28 -11.60 22.43 -25.51
CA THR A 28 -12.87 23.14 -25.37
C THR A 28 -13.94 22.15 -24.94
N LEU A 29 -14.60 22.41 -23.81
CA LEU A 29 -15.68 21.56 -23.31
C LEU A 29 -17.02 22.15 -23.75
N ASP A 30 -17.40 21.95 -25.01
CA ASP A 30 -18.77 22.23 -25.45
C ASP A 30 -19.57 20.93 -25.52
N SER A 31 -20.61 20.87 -24.68
CA SER A 31 -21.64 19.83 -24.70
C SER A 31 -22.59 20.06 -25.89
N ARG A 32 -22.12 19.76 -27.10
CA ARG A 32 -22.92 19.62 -28.33
C ARG A 32 -22.00 19.21 -29.47
N ASP A 33 -21.60 17.94 -29.46
CA ASP A 33 -21.59 17.05 -30.62
C ASP A 33 -20.91 15.73 -30.22
N ASN A 34 -21.70 14.66 -30.25
CA ASN A 34 -21.24 13.29 -30.13
C ASN A 34 -20.46 12.93 -31.40
N ASP A 35 -19.15 13.21 -31.41
CA ASP A 35 -18.20 12.43 -32.19
C ASP A 35 -17.10 11.90 -31.26
N ASP A 36 -17.44 10.78 -30.61
CA ASP A 36 -16.67 10.06 -29.61
C ASP A 36 -15.50 9.25 -30.25
N SER A 37 -14.84 9.83 -31.25
CA SER A 37 -13.76 9.18 -32.01
C SER A 37 -12.37 9.80 -31.80
N ALA A 38 -12.28 10.96 -31.15
CA ALA A 38 -11.01 11.57 -30.78
C ALA A 38 -10.54 11.03 -29.42
N LYS A 39 -9.68 10.01 -29.43
CA LYS A 39 -8.81 9.72 -28.28
C LYS A 39 -8.10 11.04 -27.91
N PRO A 40 -8.10 11.48 -26.65
CA PRO A 40 -7.21 12.56 -26.25
C PRO A 40 -5.80 12.17 -26.70
N ASP A 41 -5.08 13.09 -27.34
CA ASP A 41 -3.78 12.82 -27.95
C ASP A 41 -2.98 11.90 -27.03
N ALA A 42 -2.61 10.74 -27.59
CA ALA A 42 -1.73 9.83 -26.90
C ALA A 42 -0.52 10.67 -26.47
N PRO A 43 -0.08 10.59 -25.20
CA PRO A 43 1.17 11.24 -24.84
C PRO A 43 2.23 10.81 -25.87
N GLU A 44 3.01 11.78 -26.35
CA GLU A 44 4.19 11.55 -27.20
C GLU A 44 4.83 10.22 -26.79
N PRO A 45 5.12 9.29 -27.72
CA PRO A 45 5.50 7.90 -27.41
C PRO A 45 6.70 7.77 -26.46
N ASP A 46 7.45 8.85 -26.26
CA ASP A 46 8.60 8.97 -25.36
C ASP A 46 8.34 9.69 -24.01
N TYR A 47 7.12 10.12 -23.66
CA TYR A 47 6.83 10.61 -22.30
C TYR A 47 6.60 9.46 -21.31
N GLN A 48 7.57 8.55 -21.22
CA GLN A 48 7.64 7.63 -20.08
C GLN A 48 8.22 8.40 -18.89
N LEU A 49 7.36 8.90 -18.01
CA LEU A 49 7.82 9.40 -16.72
C LEU A 49 8.45 8.23 -15.95
N THR A 50 9.78 8.15 -15.96
CA THR A 50 10.57 7.15 -15.23
C THR A 50 11.11 7.68 -13.90
N ASP A 51 10.97 8.99 -13.67
CA ASP A 51 11.44 9.70 -12.49
C ASP A 51 10.40 10.75 -12.05
N LEU A 52 9.90 10.62 -10.82
CA LEU A 52 8.94 11.56 -10.24
C LEU A 52 9.54 12.95 -10.01
N ALA A 53 10.86 13.08 -9.88
CA ALA A 53 11.52 14.38 -9.77
C ALA A 53 11.35 15.22 -11.05
N ARG A 54 11.07 14.57 -12.19
CA ARG A 54 10.82 15.23 -13.48
C ARG A 54 9.34 15.50 -13.72
N PHE A 55 8.46 15.22 -12.74
CA PHE A 55 7.03 15.45 -12.85
C PHE A 55 6.71 16.95 -12.93
N GLN A 56 6.59 17.46 -14.16
CA GLN A 56 6.39 18.88 -14.43
C GLN A 56 5.09 19.51 -13.93
N PRO A 57 3.95 18.79 -13.76
CA PRO A 57 2.74 19.43 -13.25
C PRO A 57 2.67 19.43 -11.71
N ILE A 58 3.79 19.31 -10.99
CA ILE A 58 3.81 19.20 -9.52
C ILE A 58 3.06 20.34 -8.82
N ASP A 59 3.18 21.57 -9.32
CA ASP A 59 2.47 22.74 -8.76
C ASP A 59 0.95 22.58 -8.79
N LEU A 60 0.42 21.93 -9.83
CA LEU A 60 -1.00 21.61 -9.94
C LEU A 60 -1.44 20.47 -9.00
N PHE A 61 -0.48 19.70 -8.48
CA PHE A 61 -0.72 18.64 -7.50
C PHE A 61 -0.44 19.11 -6.06
N GLN A 62 0.34 20.17 -5.86
CA GLN A 62 0.80 20.61 -4.53
C GLN A 62 -0.33 20.79 -3.52
N PRO A 63 -1.46 21.46 -3.83
CA PRO A 63 -2.58 21.58 -2.87
C PRO A 63 -3.17 20.23 -2.48
N TYR A 64 -3.20 19.27 -3.41
CA TYR A 64 -3.68 17.92 -3.14
C TYR A 64 -2.68 17.10 -2.34
N ILE A 65 -1.38 17.26 -2.58
CA ILE A 65 -0.32 16.59 -1.82
C ILE A 65 -0.34 17.08 -0.38
N ASP A 66 -0.40 18.39 -0.16
CA ASP A 66 -0.43 18.99 1.18
C ASP A 66 -1.71 18.63 1.92
N GLY A 67 -2.87 18.73 1.25
CA GLY A 67 -4.15 18.30 1.82
C GLY A 67 -4.16 16.81 2.18
N PHE A 68 -3.57 15.96 1.34
CA PHE A 68 -3.48 14.53 1.60
C PHE A 68 -2.53 14.23 2.76
N LYS A 69 -1.37 14.91 2.80
CA LYS A 69 -0.41 14.82 3.90
C LYS A 69 -1.09 15.16 5.22
N LEU A 70 -1.77 16.29 5.30
CA LEU A 70 -2.47 16.73 6.51
C LEU A 70 -3.54 15.72 6.95
N ALA A 71 -4.38 15.25 6.02
CA ALA A 71 -5.42 14.27 6.34
C ALA A 71 -4.84 12.94 6.84
N LEU A 72 -3.78 12.44 6.18
CA LEU A 72 -3.14 11.17 6.54
C LEU A 72 -2.33 11.28 7.83
N MET A 73 -1.60 12.38 8.05
CA MET A 73 -0.90 12.65 9.31
C MET A 73 -1.86 12.69 10.49
N GLU A 74 -2.97 13.42 10.36
CA GLU A 74 -3.98 13.49 11.42
C GLU A 74 -4.59 12.11 11.70
N SER A 75 -4.86 11.34 10.65
CA SER A 75 -5.34 9.96 10.76
C SER A 75 -4.38 9.05 11.53
N ILE A 76 -3.06 9.15 11.27
CA ILE A 76 -2.03 8.38 11.97
C ILE A 76 -1.92 8.86 13.41
N ARG A 77 -1.91 10.18 13.66
CA ARG A 77 -1.77 10.80 14.99
C ARG A 77 -2.83 10.29 15.96
N VAL A 78 -4.11 10.39 15.60
CA VAL A 78 -5.22 9.90 16.46
C VAL A 78 -5.18 8.38 16.68
N ARG A 79 -4.55 7.63 15.76
CA ARG A 79 -4.35 6.18 15.87
C ARG A 79 -3.16 5.78 16.71
N VAL A 80 -2.32 6.70 17.18
CA VAL A 80 -1.16 6.35 18.00
C VAL A 80 -1.10 7.10 19.32
N GLU A 81 -1.71 8.29 19.42
CA GLU A 81 -1.69 9.11 20.63
C GLU A 81 -2.30 8.42 21.85
N SER A 82 -3.29 7.55 21.63
CA SER A 82 -3.99 6.81 22.69
C SER A 82 -3.26 5.57 23.18
N ILE A 83 -2.14 5.20 22.55
CA ILE A 83 -1.40 3.99 22.88
C ILE A 83 -0.49 4.30 24.07
N PRO A 84 -0.62 3.57 25.21
CA PRO A 84 0.22 3.81 26.38
C PRO A 84 1.70 3.64 26.05
N GLU A 85 2.51 4.56 26.55
CA GLU A 85 3.97 4.43 26.54
C GLU A 85 4.37 3.28 27.48
N ARG A 86 5.32 2.45 27.03
CA ARG A 86 5.72 1.21 27.74
C ARG A 86 7.12 1.30 28.36
N GLY A 87 7.63 2.51 28.53
CA GLY A 87 9.00 2.78 28.99
C GLY A 87 10.01 2.87 27.85
N ASN A 88 11.25 3.26 28.20
CA ASN A 88 12.31 3.51 27.23
C ASN A 88 12.66 2.23 26.43
N GLY A 89 12.69 2.35 25.10
CA GLY A 89 13.11 1.29 24.20
C GLY A 89 12.08 0.20 23.93
N VAL A 90 10.84 0.31 24.45
CA VAL A 90 9.75 -0.64 24.14
C VAL A 90 8.84 -0.04 23.05
N PRO A 91 8.78 -0.63 21.85
CA PRO A 91 7.92 -0.14 20.79
C PRO A 91 6.45 -0.34 21.16
N ARG A 92 5.65 0.72 21.07
CA ARG A 92 4.19 0.63 21.26
C ARG A 92 3.44 0.44 19.94
N VAL A 93 4.06 0.81 18.81
CA VAL A 93 3.48 0.73 17.46
C VAL A 93 4.34 -0.16 16.56
N GLY A 94 3.68 -1.01 15.79
CA GLY A 94 4.27 -1.74 14.69
C GLY A 94 3.56 -1.42 13.37
N ILE A 95 4.20 -1.77 12.27
CA ILE A 95 3.67 -1.64 10.91
C ILE A 95 3.83 -2.98 10.21
N LEU A 96 2.77 -3.46 9.56
CA LEU A 96 2.92 -4.55 8.59
C LEU A 96 3.57 -3.99 7.32
N PHE A 97 4.80 -4.39 7.06
CA PHE A 97 5.72 -3.63 6.22
C PHE A 97 6.30 -4.48 5.07
N SER A 98 5.78 -4.26 3.86
CA SER A 98 6.31 -4.89 2.64
C SER A 98 7.38 -4.06 1.92
N GLY A 99 7.61 -2.82 2.35
CA GLY A 99 8.40 -1.82 1.63
C GLY A 99 7.66 -1.17 0.45
N GLY A 100 6.38 -1.51 0.22
CA GLY A 100 5.54 -0.81 -0.75
C GLY A 100 5.17 0.60 -0.29
N VAL A 101 4.82 1.48 -1.25
CA VAL A 101 4.54 2.91 -1.03
C VAL A 101 3.51 3.19 0.08
N ASP A 102 2.54 2.29 0.29
CA ASP A 102 1.50 2.46 1.31
C ASP A 102 2.07 2.43 2.73
N CYS A 103 2.74 1.33 3.09
CA CYS A 103 3.26 1.11 4.44
C CYS A 103 4.46 2.00 4.76
N ILE A 104 5.30 2.31 3.78
CA ILE A 104 6.46 3.18 3.99
C ILE A 104 6.08 4.65 4.11
N THR A 105 5.02 5.10 3.42
CA THR A 105 4.47 6.45 3.65
C THR A 105 3.89 6.58 5.05
N ILE A 106 3.18 5.54 5.54
CA ILE A 106 2.73 5.49 6.93
C ILE A 106 3.93 5.61 7.88
N ALA A 107 4.99 4.82 7.66
CA ALA A 107 6.20 4.87 8.47
C ALA A 107 6.84 6.27 8.48
N ALA A 108 7.01 6.89 7.31
CA ALA A 108 7.63 8.20 7.21
C ALA A 108 6.83 9.32 7.89
N LEU A 109 5.50 9.27 7.84
CA LEU A 109 4.65 10.21 8.57
C LEU A 109 4.63 9.90 10.07
N LEU A 110 4.65 8.62 10.46
CA LEU A 110 4.70 8.20 11.86
C LEU A 110 5.97 8.72 12.56
N ALA A 111 7.11 8.78 11.85
CA ALA A 111 8.35 9.33 12.37
C ALA A 111 8.24 10.81 12.79
N GLN A 112 7.36 11.58 12.13
CA GLN A 112 7.09 12.99 12.46
C GLN A 112 6.10 13.15 13.62
N ILE A 113 5.44 12.07 14.04
CA ILE A 113 4.38 12.07 15.06
C ILE A 113 4.91 11.52 16.39
N LEU A 114 5.71 10.46 16.35
CA LEU A 114 6.24 9.85 17.58
C LEU A 114 7.41 10.66 18.15
N PRO A 115 7.54 10.71 19.49
CA PRO A 115 8.72 11.24 20.17
C PRO A 115 10.04 10.75 19.54
N ALA A 116 11.04 11.63 19.51
CA ALA A 116 12.37 11.31 18.98
C ALA A 116 12.95 10.08 19.69
N GLY A 117 13.52 9.16 18.91
CA GLY A 117 14.13 7.93 19.41
C GLY A 117 13.16 6.82 19.84
N GLU A 118 11.84 7.05 19.86
CA GLU A 118 10.87 5.97 20.13
C GLU A 118 10.95 4.88 19.03
N PRO A 119 11.18 3.60 19.37
CA PRO A 119 11.31 2.55 18.37
C PRO A 119 10.02 2.27 17.61
N VAL A 120 10.16 1.89 16.34
CA VAL A 120 9.04 1.44 15.49
C VAL A 120 9.35 0.07 14.91
N GLU A 121 8.44 -0.89 15.09
CA GLU A 121 8.60 -2.23 14.54
C GLU A 121 8.04 -2.32 13.13
N LEU A 122 8.80 -2.91 12.21
CA LEU A 122 8.42 -3.14 10.82
C LEU A 122 8.43 -4.65 10.56
N PHE A 123 7.25 -5.26 10.51
CA PHE A 123 7.13 -6.72 10.32
C PHE A 123 7.01 -7.07 8.83
N ASN A 124 8.01 -7.77 8.31
CA ASN A 124 8.07 -8.23 6.92
C ASN A 124 8.06 -9.75 6.83
N VAL A 125 7.06 -10.30 6.14
CA VAL A 125 6.82 -11.75 6.07
C VAL A 125 7.26 -12.35 4.74
N ALA A 126 7.91 -13.50 4.80
CA ALA A 126 8.30 -14.29 3.64
C ALA A 126 8.00 -15.78 3.88
N PHE A 127 7.54 -16.48 2.86
CA PHE A 127 7.16 -17.90 2.97
C PHE A 127 8.15 -18.77 2.22
N GLU A 128 8.51 -19.89 2.85
CA GLU A 128 9.26 -20.94 2.19
C GLU A 128 8.47 -21.49 1.01
N ASN A 129 9.14 -21.67 -0.13
CA ASN A 129 8.54 -22.30 -1.30
C ASN A 129 9.16 -23.69 -1.52
N PRO A 130 8.46 -24.79 -1.20
CA PRO A 130 8.94 -26.16 -1.37
C PRO A 130 9.34 -26.53 -2.81
N ARG A 131 8.91 -25.76 -3.82
CA ARG A 131 9.31 -25.98 -5.22
C ARG A 131 10.67 -25.41 -5.55
N GLN A 132 11.10 -24.37 -4.83
CA GLN A 132 12.39 -23.71 -5.06
C GLN A 132 13.50 -24.27 -4.16
N THR A 133 13.17 -24.96 -3.07
CA THR A 133 14.13 -25.61 -2.18
C THR A 133 15.00 -26.66 -2.91
N LYS A 134 14.47 -27.32 -3.94
CA LYS A 134 15.25 -28.23 -4.82
C LYS A 134 16.35 -27.53 -5.62
N HIS A 135 16.18 -26.24 -5.94
CA HIS A 135 17.17 -25.45 -6.69
C HIS A 135 18.19 -24.76 -5.77
N VAL A 136 17.85 -24.50 -4.50
CA VAL A 136 18.76 -23.84 -3.54
C VAL A 136 19.94 -24.74 -3.11
N GLN A 137 19.76 -26.06 -3.17
CA GLN A 137 20.86 -27.03 -2.93
C GLN A 137 22.02 -26.92 -3.94
N GLN A 138 21.90 -26.10 -4.99
CA GLN A 138 22.95 -25.85 -6.00
C GLN A 138 23.65 -24.48 -5.86
N GLY A 139 23.45 -23.77 -4.74
CA GLY A 139 24.31 -22.64 -4.34
C GLY A 139 23.64 -21.26 -4.32
N ALA A 140 23.73 -20.62 -3.15
CA ALA A 140 23.83 -19.17 -2.93
C ALA A 140 22.59 -18.24 -3.05
N SER A 141 21.35 -18.69 -2.83
CA SER A 141 20.22 -17.77 -2.60
C SER A 141 19.44 -18.15 -1.36
N ASN A 142 19.23 -17.21 -0.44
CA ASN A 142 18.33 -17.40 0.70
C ASN A 142 16.91 -17.68 0.17
N ILE A 143 16.26 -18.75 0.65
CA ILE A 143 14.91 -19.16 0.22
C ILE A 143 13.85 -18.09 0.50
N TYR A 144 14.13 -17.20 1.46
CA TYR A 144 13.26 -16.10 1.88
C TYR A 144 13.57 -14.78 1.18
N ASP A 145 14.51 -14.74 0.22
CA ASP A 145 14.77 -13.57 -0.65
C ASP A 145 13.67 -13.38 -1.71
N VAL A 146 12.43 -13.32 -1.22
CA VAL A 146 11.23 -13.06 -2.00
C VAL A 146 11.16 -11.57 -2.37
N PRO A 147 10.36 -11.20 -3.38
CA PRO A 147 10.32 -9.81 -3.81
C PRO A 147 9.93 -8.81 -2.69
N ASP A 148 9.00 -9.16 -1.80
CA ASP A 148 8.61 -8.28 -0.69
C ASP A 148 9.68 -8.17 0.42
N ARG A 149 10.53 -9.20 0.58
CA ARG A 149 11.71 -9.15 1.47
C ARG A 149 12.72 -8.14 0.96
N LYS A 150 13.02 -8.18 -0.35
CA LYS A 150 13.95 -7.25 -1.00
C LYS A 150 13.47 -5.81 -0.94
N THR A 151 12.19 -5.56 -1.24
CA THR A 151 11.62 -4.21 -1.12
C THR A 151 11.51 -3.77 0.34
N GLY A 152 11.22 -4.69 1.26
CA GLY A 152 11.22 -4.43 2.70
C GLY A 152 12.58 -3.95 3.21
N ILE A 153 13.65 -4.68 2.91
CA ILE A 153 15.02 -4.28 3.29
C ILE A 153 15.39 -2.93 2.67
N SER A 154 15.14 -2.74 1.37
CA SER A 154 15.44 -1.47 0.70
C SER A 154 14.65 -0.29 1.30
N GLY A 155 13.37 -0.50 1.62
CA GLY A 155 12.51 0.51 2.22
C GLY A 155 12.92 0.84 3.65
N TRP A 156 13.30 -0.16 4.44
CA TRP A 156 13.86 0.03 5.78
C TRP A 156 15.16 0.84 5.73
N LEU A 157 16.09 0.48 4.84
CA LEU A 157 17.33 1.24 4.65
C LEU A 157 17.03 2.69 4.21
N GLU A 158 16.02 2.91 3.38
CA GLU A 158 15.60 4.26 2.98
C GLU A 158 15.06 5.07 4.17
N LEU A 159 14.25 4.47 5.04
CA LEU A 159 13.79 5.10 6.29
C LEU A 159 14.97 5.49 7.19
N CYS A 160 15.89 4.55 7.44
CA CYS A 160 17.07 4.77 8.28
C CYS A 160 18.02 5.85 7.73
N ASN A 161 18.16 5.95 6.41
CA ASN A 161 19.15 6.85 5.80
C ASN A 161 18.58 8.23 5.44
N ARG A 162 17.27 8.36 5.21
CA ARG A 162 16.69 9.61 4.66
C ARG A 162 15.58 10.24 5.48
N ILE A 163 14.88 9.46 6.31
CA ILE A 163 13.66 9.93 6.96
C ILE A 163 13.89 10.32 8.42
N ASP A 164 14.38 9.38 9.22
CA ASP A 164 14.74 9.64 10.61
C ASP A 164 15.93 8.76 10.96
N THR A 165 17.12 9.37 10.91
CA THR A 165 18.41 8.69 11.10
C THR A 165 18.70 8.33 12.56
N GLN A 166 17.94 8.89 13.49
CA GLN A 166 18.13 8.65 14.93
C GLN A 166 17.12 7.64 15.48
N ARG A 167 16.09 7.30 14.72
CA ARG A 167 15.05 6.37 15.16
C ARG A 167 15.51 4.93 15.07
N ASP A 168 15.17 4.18 16.11
CA ASP A 168 15.29 2.72 16.15
C ASP A 168 14.19 2.08 15.30
N TRP A 169 14.45 1.97 13.99
CA TRP A 169 13.61 1.23 13.04
C TRP A 169 13.92 -0.26 13.14
N ARG A 170 13.06 -1.01 13.85
CA ARG A 170 13.22 -2.45 14.05
C ARG A 170 12.60 -3.24 12.92
N PHE A 171 13.38 -3.52 11.88
CA PHE A 171 12.94 -4.38 10.80
C PHE A 171 13.05 -5.86 11.18
N VAL A 172 11.90 -6.52 11.24
CA VAL A 172 11.76 -7.90 11.70
C VAL A 172 11.41 -8.82 10.53
N GLU A 173 12.29 -9.77 10.26
CA GLU A 173 12.12 -10.81 9.25
C GLU A 173 11.28 -11.97 9.79
N VAL A 174 10.01 -12.00 9.42
CA VAL A 174 9.11 -13.12 9.72
C VAL A 174 9.23 -14.15 8.60
N ASP A 175 10.20 -15.05 8.73
CA ASP A 175 10.40 -16.16 7.80
C ASP A 175 9.53 -17.34 8.23
N VAL A 176 8.66 -17.82 7.33
CA VAL A 176 7.65 -18.84 7.61
C VAL A 176 8.02 -20.15 6.90
N PRO A 177 8.50 -21.17 7.62
CA PRO A 177 8.71 -22.50 7.08
C PRO A 177 7.41 -23.13 6.61
N TYR A 178 7.47 -23.95 5.56
CA TYR A 178 6.28 -24.59 5.00
C TYR A 178 5.58 -25.52 6.00
N GLY A 179 6.33 -26.14 6.91
CA GLY A 179 5.77 -26.94 8.00
C GLY A 179 4.82 -26.14 8.91
N GLN A 180 5.17 -24.89 9.26
CA GLN A 180 4.31 -24.02 10.06
C GLN A 180 3.05 -23.61 9.29
N VAL A 181 3.14 -23.44 7.97
CA VAL A 181 1.97 -23.17 7.14
C VAL A 181 0.96 -24.30 7.27
N LEU A 182 1.40 -25.55 7.08
CA LEU A 182 0.53 -26.74 7.18
C LEU A 182 -0.10 -26.87 8.57
N GLU A 183 0.69 -26.63 9.62
CA GLU A 183 0.23 -26.69 11.02
C GLU A 183 -0.91 -25.71 11.30
N HIS A 184 -0.78 -24.47 10.82
CA HIS A 184 -1.74 -23.40 11.12
C HIS A 184 -2.83 -23.20 10.07
N GLN A 185 -2.73 -23.84 8.89
CA GLN A 185 -3.64 -23.65 7.76
C GLN A 185 -5.11 -23.84 8.15
N ALA A 186 -5.43 -24.94 8.84
CA ALA A 186 -6.80 -25.24 9.24
C ALA A 186 -7.35 -24.22 10.26
N HIS A 187 -6.49 -23.70 11.14
CA HIS A 187 -6.86 -22.68 12.11
C HIS A 187 -7.10 -21.33 11.41
N ILE A 188 -6.16 -20.89 10.57
CA ILE A 188 -6.27 -19.63 9.81
C ILE A 188 -7.53 -19.66 8.94
N ARG A 189 -7.85 -20.78 8.27
CA ARG A 189 -9.08 -20.91 7.46
C ARG A 189 -10.34 -20.54 8.23
N ARG A 190 -10.45 -20.97 9.49
CA ARG A 190 -11.61 -20.66 10.35
C ARG A 190 -11.72 -19.16 10.66
N LEU A 191 -10.58 -18.47 10.73
CA LEU A 191 -10.54 -17.01 10.94
C LEU A 191 -10.96 -16.20 9.69
N LEU A 192 -11.12 -16.83 8.52
CA LEU A 192 -11.46 -16.11 7.27
C LEU A 192 -12.98 -16.03 7.02
N VAL A 193 -13.78 -16.93 7.60
CA VAL A 193 -15.24 -17.05 7.38
C VAL A 193 -15.99 -15.71 7.50
N PRO A 194 -16.76 -15.22 6.53
CA PRO A 194 -17.38 -15.98 5.47
C PRO A 194 -16.54 -16.10 4.19
N SER A 195 -15.36 -15.47 4.16
CA SER A 195 -14.45 -15.59 3.03
C SER A 195 -13.84 -16.99 2.99
N ASP A 196 -13.82 -17.61 1.81
CA ASP A 196 -13.34 -18.98 1.62
C ASP A 196 -12.60 -19.13 0.29
N THR A 197 -11.90 -18.09 -0.18
CA THR A 197 -11.15 -18.15 -1.45
C THR A 197 -9.65 -18.38 -1.24
N VAL A 198 -8.97 -18.93 -2.25
CA VAL A 198 -7.50 -19.08 -2.27
C VAL A 198 -6.78 -17.74 -2.01
N MET A 199 -7.32 -16.64 -2.55
CA MET A 199 -6.78 -15.29 -2.31
C MET A 199 -6.93 -14.87 -0.84
N ASP A 200 -8.10 -15.14 -0.24
CA ASP A 200 -8.34 -14.82 1.17
C ASP A 200 -7.39 -15.59 2.08
N MET A 201 -7.16 -16.88 1.79
CA MET A 201 -6.16 -17.67 2.52
C MET A 201 -4.76 -17.12 2.37
N SER A 202 -4.37 -16.76 1.14
CA SER A 202 -3.02 -16.25 0.88
C SER A 202 -2.74 -14.92 1.57
N ILE A 203 -3.74 -14.04 1.67
CA ILE A 203 -3.66 -12.76 2.38
C ILE A 203 -3.73 -13.00 3.89
N GLY A 204 -4.68 -13.82 4.34
CA GLY A 204 -4.88 -14.17 5.74
C GLY A 204 -3.64 -14.81 6.36
N MET A 205 -2.98 -15.75 5.68
CA MET A 205 -1.71 -16.32 6.13
C MET A 205 -0.63 -15.25 6.30
N ALA A 206 -0.46 -14.37 5.31
CA ALA A 206 0.56 -13.32 5.38
C ALA A 206 0.31 -12.38 6.58
N LEU A 207 -0.94 -11.95 6.79
CA LEU A 207 -1.32 -11.11 7.92
C LEU A 207 -1.16 -11.84 9.26
N TRP A 208 -1.57 -13.10 9.34
CA TRP A 208 -1.50 -13.89 10.57
C TRP A 208 -0.05 -14.09 11.02
N PHE A 209 0.80 -14.59 10.12
CA PHE A 209 2.21 -14.81 10.46
C PHE A 209 2.94 -13.51 10.75
N ALA A 210 2.74 -12.46 9.94
CA ALA A 210 3.37 -11.16 10.19
C ALA A 210 2.94 -10.57 11.56
N SER A 211 1.65 -10.69 11.90
CA SER A 211 1.12 -10.13 13.13
C SER A 211 1.55 -10.89 14.38
N ARG A 212 2.00 -12.15 14.32
CA ARG A 212 2.68 -12.81 15.47
C ARG A 212 3.87 -12.00 15.98
N GLY A 213 4.58 -11.32 15.07
CA GLY A 213 5.77 -10.54 15.38
C GLY A 213 6.94 -11.38 15.92
N VAL A 214 6.98 -12.67 15.59
CA VAL A 214 8.12 -13.54 15.90
C VAL A 214 8.99 -13.64 14.64
N GLY A 215 10.27 -13.34 14.74
CA GLY A 215 11.16 -13.39 13.59
C GLY A 215 12.59 -13.02 13.94
N SER A 216 13.34 -12.53 12.95
CA SER A 216 14.71 -12.08 13.12
C SER A 216 14.81 -10.57 12.99
N LEU A 217 15.27 -9.88 14.03
CA LEU A 217 15.62 -8.46 13.94
C LEU A 217 16.86 -8.30 13.06
N VAL A 218 16.77 -7.44 12.05
CA VAL A 218 17.91 -7.09 11.19
C VAL A 218 18.66 -5.93 11.81
N MET A 219 19.97 -6.12 11.96
CA MET A 219 20.89 -5.10 12.45
C MET A 219 21.94 -4.82 11.39
N ARG A 220 22.40 -3.57 11.31
CA ARG A 220 23.52 -3.18 10.44
C ARG A 220 24.79 -3.10 11.29
N VAL A 221 25.72 -4.02 11.07
CA VAL A 221 27.00 -4.10 11.78
C VAL A 221 28.11 -4.12 10.74
N ASP A 222 29.04 -3.16 10.78
CA ASP A 222 30.20 -3.08 9.87
C ASP A 222 29.88 -3.23 8.36
N ASN A 223 28.78 -2.62 7.92
CA ASN A 223 28.20 -2.72 6.56
C ASN A 223 27.62 -4.07 6.15
N GLU A 224 27.64 -5.07 7.04
CA GLU A 224 26.91 -6.30 6.88
C GLU A 224 25.56 -6.24 7.59
N LEU A 225 24.65 -7.12 7.17
CA LEU A 225 23.36 -7.28 7.83
C LEU A 225 23.43 -8.52 8.71
N GLU A 226 23.29 -8.34 10.01
CA GLU A 226 23.20 -9.42 10.99
C GLU A 226 21.74 -9.67 11.37
N ARG A 227 21.45 -10.88 11.84
CA ARG A 227 20.12 -11.28 12.32
C ARG A 227 20.20 -11.81 13.73
N GLN A 228 19.26 -11.37 14.56
CA GLN A 228 19.07 -11.90 15.91
C GLN A 228 17.61 -12.27 16.11
N GLU A 229 17.35 -13.41 16.76
CA GLU A 229 15.98 -13.79 17.15
C GLU A 229 15.30 -12.66 17.93
N TYR A 230 14.06 -12.37 17.56
CA TYR A 230 13.32 -11.23 18.07
C TYR A 230 11.84 -11.54 18.20
N GLN A 231 11.28 -11.11 19.33
CA GLN A 231 9.86 -11.12 19.61
C GLN A 231 9.36 -9.68 19.73
N GLY A 232 8.50 -9.28 18.80
CA GLY A 232 7.95 -7.94 18.73
C GLY A 232 7.03 -7.62 19.90
N GLY A 233 7.15 -6.39 20.42
CA GLY A 233 6.42 -5.90 21.58
C GLY A 233 5.14 -5.12 21.26
N ALA A 234 5.02 -4.62 20.03
CA ALA A 234 3.90 -3.77 19.64
C ALA A 234 2.57 -4.52 19.66
N ARG A 235 1.58 -3.92 20.33
CA ARG A 235 0.20 -4.44 20.39
C ARG A 235 -0.73 -3.77 19.41
N VAL A 236 -0.32 -2.65 18.82
CA VAL A 236 -1.06 -1.98 17.77
C VAL A 236 -0.25 -2.04 16.48
N LEU A 237 -0.89 -2.47 15.40
CA LEU A 237 -0.31 -2.53 14.07
C LEU A 237 -1.00 -1.54 13.14
N LEU A 238 -0.24 -0.70 12.46
CA LEU A 238 -0.74 0.11 11.36
C LEU A 238 -0.66 -0.69 10.05
N LEU A 239 -1.77 -0.74 9.32
CA LEU A 239 -1.90 -1.45 8.05
C LEU A 239 -2.19 -0.48 6.91
N GLY A 240 -1.57 -0.72 5.75
CA GLY A 240 -1.72 0.11 4.53
C GLY A 240 -3.00 -0.13 3.73
N MET A 241 -3.94 -0.94 4.23
CA MET A 241 -5.17 -1.25 3.51
C MET A 241 -6.06 -0.02 3.34
N GLY A 242 -6.75 0.07 2.19
CA GLY A 242 -7.55 1.22 1.79
C GLY A 242 -6.85 2.15 0.80
N ALA A 243 -5.51 2.08 0.70
CA ALA A 243 -4.77 2.88 -0.27
C ALA A 243 -5.08 2.44 -1.71
N ASP A 244 -5.10 1.13 -1.98
CA ASP A 244 -5.34 0.61 -3.33
C ASP A 244 -6.72 0.94 -3.87
N GLU A 245 -7.73 0.72 -3.03
CA GLU A 245 -9.15 0.91 -3.32
C GLU A 245 -9.48 2.37 -3.62
N GLN A 246 -8.80 3.31 -2.97
CA GLN A 246 -9.07 4.75 -3.12
C GLN A 246 -8.18 5.45 -4.15
N LEU A 247 -6.97 4.93 -4.40
CA LEU A 247 -5.94 5.58 -5.21
C LEU A 247 -5.55 4.80 -6.47
N GLY A 248 -6.31 3.78 -6.86
CA GLY A 248 -6.06 3.11 -8.14
C GLY A 248 -4.91 2.12 -8.12
N GLY A 249 -4.78 1.34 -7.04
CA GLY A 249 -3.64 0.43 -6.89
C GLY A 249 -3.74 -0.88 -7.67
N TYR A 250 -4.93 -1.44 -7.86
CA TYR A 250 -5.08 -2.76 -8.47
C TYR A 250 -4.91 -2.77 -9.99
N SER A 251 -4.40 -3.88 -10.53
CA SER A 251 -4.25 -4.07 -11.98
C SER A 251 -5.58 -3.96 -12.74
N ARG A 252 -6.70 -4.33 -12.10
CA ARG A 252 -8.05 -4.19 -12.67
C ARG A 252 -8.48 -2.73 -12.85
N HIS A 253 -7.93 -1.79 -12.07
CA HIS A 253 -8.18 -0.37 -12.29
C HIS A 253 -7.59 0.09 -13.62
N ARG A 254 -6.36 -0.33 -13.91
CA ARG A 254 -5.76 -0.10 -15.23
C ARG A 254 -6.56 -0.79 -16.33
N SER A 255 -6.98 -2.04 -16.13
CA SER A 255 -7.87 -2.69 -17.09
C SER A 255 -9.18 -1.91 -17.31
N ALA A 256 -9.84 -1.41 -16.25
CA ALA A 256 -11.04 -0.59 -16.40
C ALA A 256 -10.78 0.69 -17.20
N TRP A 257 -9.62 1.33 -16.99
CA TRP A 257 -9.18 2.45 -17.82
C TRP A 257 -9.00 2.06 -19.28
N ASP A 258 -8.31 0.94 -19.55
CA ASP A 258 -8.03 0.48 -20.91
C ASP A 258 -9.32 0.17 -21.70
N HIS A 259 -10.40 -0.26 -21.02
CA HIS A 259 -11.68 -0.62 -21.65
C HIS A 259 -12.68 0.54 -21.76
N GLY A 260 -12.67 1.50 -20.84
CA GLY A 260 -13.67 2.59 -20.84
C GLY A 260 -13.24 3.87 -20.14
N GLY A 261 -11.93 4.13 -20.12
CA GLY A 261 -11.33 5.39 -19.68
C GLY A 261 -11.69 5.78 -18.24
N ALA A 262 -11.77 7.10 -18.02
CA ALA A 262 -12.01 7.67 -16.69
C ALA A 262 -13.35 7.24 -16.08
N SER A 263 -14.38 7.02 -16.90
CA SER A 263 -15.72 6.64 -16.44
C SER A 263 -15.71 5.24 -15.81
N GLN A 264 -15.22 4.22 -16.54
CA GLN A 264 -15.13 2.86 -16.00
C GLN A 264 -14.16 2.76 -14.83
N LEU A 265 -13.01 3.45 -14.88
CA LEU A 265 -12.09 3.52 -13.74
C LEU A 265 -12.78 4.10 -12.50
N GLY A 266 -13.50 5.21 -12.63
CA GLY A 266 -14.23 5.84 -11.53
C GLY A 266 -15.31 4.93 -10.92
N GLN A 267 -16.01 4.15 -11.75
CA GLN A 267 -16.99 3.16 -11.29
C GLN A 267 -16.31 2.03 -10.50
N GLU A 268 -15.21 1.49 -11.00
CA GLU A 268 -14.47 0.41 -10.33
C GLU A 268 -13.93 0.85 -8.96
N ILE A 269 -13.36 2.06 -8.87
CA ILE A 269 -12.89 2.66 -7.61
C ILE A 269 -14.06 2.82 -6.62
N ARG A 270 -15.21 3.34 -7.08
CA ARG A 270 -16.39 3.51 -6.23
C ARG A 270 -16.87 2.16 -5.67
N LEU A 271 -16.90 1.12 -6.51
CA LEU A 271 -17.29 -0.22 -6.09
C LEU A 271 -16.35 -0.79 -5.02
N ASP A 272 -15.04 -0.58 -5.18
CA ASP A 272 -14.04 -1.03 -4.22
C ASP A 272 -14.18 -0.34 -2.86
N VAL A 273 -14.32 0.98 -2.86
CA VAL A 273 -14.55 1.76 -1.63
C VAL A 273 -15.84 1.32 -0.92
N GLN A 274 -16.90 1.02 -1.68
CA GLN A 274 -18.18 0.56 -1.09
C GLN A 274 -18.10 -0.85 -0.50
N ARG A 275 -17.24 -1.72 -1.04
CA ARG A 275 -17.16 -3.14 -0.65
C ARG A 275 -16.05 -3.45 0.35
N ILE A 276 -15.11 -2.53 0.59
CA ILE A 276 -13.92 -2.80 1.40
C ILE A 276 -14.23 -3.37 2.79
N ALA A 277 -15.29 -2.89 3.44
CA ALA A 277 -15.69 -3.34 4.77
C ALA A 277 -16.04 -4.83 4.80
N THR A 278 -16.80 -5.31 3.81
CA THR A 278 -17.25 -6.71 3.74
C THR A 278 -16.23 -7.62 3.07
N ARG A 279 -15.39 -7.10 2.16
CA ARG A 279 -14.41 -7.90 1.43
C ARG A 279 -13.10 -8.10 2.16
N ASN A 280 -12.61 -7.09 2.87
CA ASN A 280 -11.25 -7.12 3.40
C ASN A 280 -11.21 -6.96 4.92
N LEU A 281 -11.86 -5.92 5.47
CA LEU A 281 -11.61 -5.49 6.85
C LEU A 281 -12.02 -6.52 7.90
N GLY A 282 -13.15 -7.20 7.72
CA GLY A 282 -13.59 -8.23 8.65
C GLY A 282 -12.63 -9.43 8.73
N ARG A 283 -12.04 -9.84 7.60
CA ARG A 283 -11.01 -10.91 7.55
C ARG A 283 -9.74 -10.45 8.26
N ASP A 284 -9.27 -9.27 7.92
CA ASP A 284 -7.99 -8.75 8.39
C ASP A 284 -7.99 -8.52 9.90
N ASP A 285 -9.09 -7.98 10.44
CA ASP A 285 -9.27 -7.76 11.88
C ASP A 285 -9.19 -9.06 12.69
N ARG A 286 -9.93 -10.10 12.28
CA ARG A 286 -9.93 -11.39 13.00
C ARG A 286 -8.58 -12.08 12.97
N VAL A 287 -7.92 -12.03 11.82
CA VAL A 287 -6.59 -12.61 11.62
C VAL A 287 -5.53 -11.93 12.49
N VAL A 288 -5.56 -10.61 12.59
CA VAL A 288 -4.59 -9.87 13.42
C VAL A 288 -4.93 -9.99 14.91
N SER A 289 -6.22 -9.94 15.26
CA SER A 289 -6.69 -10.04 16.65
C SER A 289 -6.41 -11.38 17.30
N ASP A 290 -6.38 -12.47 16.54
CA ASP A 290 -5.99 -13.80 17.02
C ASP A 290 -4.57 -13.81 17.63
N ASN A 291 -3.69 -12.93 17.15
CA ASN A 291 -2.34 -12.73 17.71
C ASN A 291 -2.29 -11.69 18.85
N SER A 292 -3.44 -11.34 19.45
CA SER A 292 -3.56 -10.34 20.51
C SER A 292 -2.96 -8.98 20.11
N LYS A 293 -3.22 -8.58 18.86
CA LYS A 293 -2.85 -7.27 18.30
C LYS A 293 -4.06 -6.57 17.71
N GLU A 294 -4.09 -5.26 17.83
CA GLU A 294 -5.12 -4.41 17.26
C GLU A 294 -4.65 -3.87 15.89
N ALA A 295 -5.43 -4.10 14.83
CA ALA A 295 -5.17 -3.52 13.51
C ALA A 295 -5.80 -2.12 13.41
N ARG A 296 -5.01 -1.12 13.00
CA ARG A 296 -5.50 0.24 12.70
C ARG A 296 -5.19 0.60 11.25
N TYR A 297 -6.15 1.24 10.57
CA TYR A 297 -6.11 1.48 9.13
C TYR A 297 -6.09 2.99 8.82
N PRO A 298 -4.92 3.63 8.65
CA PRO A 298 -4.85 5.09 8.45
C PRO A 298 -5.55 5.57 7.18
N PHE A 299 -5.46 4.83 6.08
CA PHE A 299 -6.10 5.23 4.81
C PHE A 299 -7.63 5.19 4.87
N LEU A 300 -8.21 4.51 5.86
CA LEU A 300 -9.66 4.34 6.01
C LEU A 300 -10.29 5.26 7.06
N ALA A 301 -9.52 6.21 7.57
CA ALA A 301 -10.07 7.25 8.43
C ALA A 301 -11.09 8.11 7.68
N ALA A 302 -12.16 8.50 8.36
CA ALA A 302 -13.23 9.29 7.76
C ALA A 302 -12.73 10.60 7.13
N ASN A 303 -11.73 11.26 7.73
CA ASN A 303 -11.11 12.47 7.18
C ASN A 303 -10.32 12.18 5.89
N VAL A 304 -9.56 11.07 5.84
CA VAL A 304 -8.80 10.64 4.65
C VAL A 304 -9.75 10.23 3.53
N VAL A 305 -10.75 9.41 3.83
CA VAL A 305 -11.76 8.98 2.85
C VAL A 305 -12.53 10.17 2.30
N ARG A 306 -12.95 11.11 3.16
CA ARG A 306 -13.63 12.34 2.74
C ARG A 306 -12.75 13.18 1.82
N PHE A 307 -11.48 13.36 2.19
CA PHE A 307 -10.53 14.10 1.36
C PHE A 307 -10.38 13.43 -0.02
N LEU A 308 -10.04 12.14 -0.07
CA LEU A 308 -9.84 11.41 -1.32
C LEU A 308 -11.11 11.28 -2.18
N ALA A 309 -12.29 11.28 -1.57
CA ALA A 309 -13.56 11.32 -2.31
C ALA A 309 -13.77 12.65 -3.05
N ALA A 310 -13.28 13.76 -2.51
CA ALA A 310 -13.37 15.10 -3.11
C ALA A 310 -12.27 15.37 -4.16
N VAL A 311 -11.12 14.69 -4.07
CA VAL A 311 -10.04 14.86 -5.06
C VAL A 311 -10.48 14.31 -6.44
N PRO A 312 -10.31 15.09 -7.54
CA PRO A 312 -10.57 14.62 -8.89
C PRO A 312 -9.78 13.35 -9.24
N LEU A 313 -10.36 12.46 -10.05
CA LEU A 313 -9.76 11.16 -10.36
C LEU A 313 -8.35 11.28 -10.94
N HIS A 314 -8.14 12.17 -11.91
CA HIS A 314 -6.85 12.45 -12.56
C HIS A 314 -5.79 13.06 -11.61
N ARG A 315 -6.20 13.56 -10.44
CA ARG A 315 -5.29 14.04 -9.39
C ARG A 315 -4.93 12.95 -8.38
N LYS A 316 -5.67 11.83 -8.35
CA LYS A 316 -5.38 10.66 -7.53
C LYS A 316 -4.50 9.65 -8.25
N MET A 317 -4.82 9.42 -9.51
CA MET A 317 -4.24 8.38 -10.36
C MET A 317 -4.38 8.76 -11.84
N ASP A 318 -3.44 8.32 -12.66
CA ASP A 318 -3.49 8.57 -14.11
C ASP A 318 -2.88 7.40 -14.88
N MET A 319 -3.73 6.55 -15.44
CA MET A 319 -3.31 5.33 -16.12
C MET A 319 -2.67 5.58 -17.50
N ARG A 320 -2.63 6.83 -17.98
CA ARG A 320 -1.83 7.19 -19.17
C ARG A 320 -0.33 7.06 -18.90
N TYR A 321 0.09 7.22 -17.64
CA TYR A 321 1.46 6.93 -17.25
C TYR A 321 1.73 5.43 -17.17
N SER A 322 3.00 5.08 -17.31
CA SER A 322 3.51 3.70 -17.23
C SER A 322 3.13 3.04 -15.90
N ARG A 323 3.12 1.70 -15.92
CA ARG A 323 2.88 0.89 -14.71
C ARG A 323 3.88 1.24 -13.63
N GLY A 324 3.38 1.48 -12.43
CA GLY A 324 4.22 1.83 -11.27
C GLY A 324 4.37 3.33 -11.05
N ILE A 325 3.77 4.16 -11.91
CA ILE A 325 3.77 5.62 -11.77
C ILE A 325 2.33 6.13 -11.72
N GLY A 326 1.52 5.77 -12.71
CA GLY A 326 0.13 6.22 -12.83
C GLY A 326 -0.78 5.74 -11.70
N GLU A 327 -0.57 4.50 -11.25
CA GLU A 327 -1.26 3.93 -10.10
C GLU A 327 -0.81 4.64 -8.82
N LYS A 328 -1.77 5.12 -8.01
CA LYS A 328 -1.50 5.81 -6.74
C LYS A 328 -0.66 7.08 -6.87
N LEU A 329 -0.77 7.76 -8.01
CA LEU A 329 0.02 8.95 -8.33
C LEU A 329 0.12 9.94 -7.15
N LEU A 330 -1.01 10.31 -6.53
CA LEU A 330 -1.01 11.26 -5.40
C LEU A 330 -0.18 10.78 -4.20
N LEU A 331 -0.28 9.48 -3.86
CA LEU A 331 0.49 8.89 -2.76
C LEU A 331 1.98 8.77 -3.10
N ARG A 332 2.30 8.51 -4.36
CA ARG A 332 3.69 8.47 -4.83
C ARG A 332 4.34 9.85 -4.77
N LEU A 333 3.62 10.89 -5.21
CA LEU A 333 4.08 12.27 -5.11
C LEU A 333 4.27 12.69 -3.65
N LEU A 334 3.34 12.34 -2.76
CA LEU A 334 3.50 12.54 -1.33
C LEU A 334 4.73 11.81 -0.77
N ALA A 335 4.88 10.52 -1.07
CA ALA A 335 6.04 9.73 -0.64
C ALA A 335 7.35 10.37 -1.11
N HIS A 336 7.40 10.82 -2.37
CA HIS A 336 8.55 11.51 -2.93
C HIS A 336 8.85 12.82 -2.19
N GLN A 337 7.83 13.65 -1.90
CA GLN A 337 7.98 14.90 -1.11
C GLN A 337 8.45 14.63 0.33
N LEU A 338 8.16 13.45 0.88
CA LEU A 338 8.67 13.02 2.18
C LEU A 338 10.14 12.55 2.14
N GLY A 339 10.77 12.49 0.96
CA GLY A 339 12.15 12.04 0.77
C GLY A 339 12.30 10.56 0.39
N LEU A 340 11.18 9.84 0.17
CA LEU A 340 11.17 8.43 -0.24
C LEU A 340 11.37 8.31 -1.77
N ALA A 341 12.57 8.58 -2.24
CA ALA A 341 12.90 8.61 -3.66
C ALA A 341 12.69 7.25 -4.34
N GLN A 342 13.20 6.16 -3.76
CA GLN A 342 13.14 4.84 -4.39
C GLN A 342 11.76 4.19 -4.21
N SER A 343 11.24 4.22 -2.98
CA SER A 343 9.98 3.54 -2.68
C SER A 343 8.75 4.18 -3.33
N SER A 344 8.79 5.48 -3.62
CA SER A 344 7.73 6.17 -4.37
C SER A 344 7.57 5.68 -5.82
N MET A 345 8.58 5.03 -6.39
CA MET A 345 8.55 4.52 -7.77
C MET A 345 8.30 3.00 -7.85
N LEU A 346 8.20 2.30 -6.72
CA LEU A 346 8.00 0.85 -6.72
C LEU A 346 6.59 0.49 -7.23
N ALA A 347 6.54 -0.29 -8.30
CA ALA A 347 5.28 -0.82 -8.81
C ALA A 347 4.60 -1.70 -7.76
N LYS A 348 3.25 -1.63 -7.69
CA LYS A 348 2.49 -2.45 -6.74
C LYS A 348 2.71 -3.93 -7.03
N ARG A 349 2.98 -4.69 -5.97
CA ARG A 349 2.83 -6.15 -5.93
C ARG A 349 1.82 -6.52 -4.86
N ALA A 350 0.90 -7.44 -5.15
CA ALA A 350 -0.01 -7.95 -4.13
C ALA A 350 0.76 -8.87 -3.18
N ILE A 351 0.46 -8.79 -1.88
CA ILE A 351 1.18 -9.51 -0.81
C ILE A 351 1.28 -11.01 -1.10
N GLN A 352 0.21 -11.59 -1.67
CA GLN A 352 0.19 -13.03 -1.98
C GLN A 352 1.22 -13.49 -3.00
N PHE A 353 1.66 -12.58 -3.88
CA PHE A 353 2.71 -12.83 -4.87
C PHE A 353 4.07 -12.37 -4.36
N GLY A 354 4.09 -11.29 -3.59
CA GLY A 354 5.29 -10.68 -3.06
C GLY A 354 5.97 -11.48 -1.95
N ALA A 355 5.19 -11.98 -0.99
CA ALA A 355 5.63 -12.88 0.07
C ALA A 355 5.66 -14.37 -0.35
N ARG A 356 5.19 -14.67 -1.57
CA ARG A 356 5.05 -16.02 -2.17
C ARG A 356 4.04 -16.97 -1.49
N THR A 357 2.99 -16.46 -0.86
CA THR A 357 1.94 -17.33 -0.26
C THR A 357 1.09 -18.08 -1.29
N ALA A 358 0.78 -17.47 -2.45
CA ALA A 358 -0.16 -18.03 -3.44
C ALA A 358 0.35 -19.26 -4.23
N LYS A 359 1.58 -19.74 -4.02
CA LYS A 359 2.19 -20.83 -4.83
C LYS A 359 2.57 -22.07 -4.04
N MET A 360 2.06 -22.23 -2.83
CA MET A 360 2.46 -23.33 -1.95
C MET A 360 1.81 -24.68 -2.35
N GLU A 361 0.56 -24.70 -2.82
CA GLU A 361 -0.16 -25.94 -3.16
C GLU A 361 -0.14 -26.30 -4.66
N SER A 362 -0.06 -27.61 -4.96
CA SER A 362 -0.06 -28.21 -6.29
C SER A 362 -1.45 -28.28 -6.91
N GLY A 363 -1.84 -27.22 -7.64
CA GLY A 363 -3.06 -27.19 -8.44
C GLY A 363 -3.09 -26.03 -9.45
N ARG A 364 -3.93 -26.14 -10.49
CA ARG A 364 -4.30 -25.02 -11.40
C ARG A 364 -5.43 -24.17 -10.78
N THR A 365 -5.39 -23.98 -9.46
CA THR A 365 -6.42 -23.21 -8.74
C THR A 365 -6.18 -21.72 -8.95
N LYS A 366 -7.23 -21.01 -9.39
CA LYS A 366 -7.25 -19.56 -9.55
C LYS A 366 -7.54 -18.91 -8.20
N GLY A 367 -7.14 -17.65 -8.03
CA GLY A 367 -7.33 -16.93 -6.75
C GLY A 367 -8.79 -16.75 -6.32
N GLN A 368 -9.76 -16.90 -7.23
CA GLN A 368 -11.19 -16.83 -6.93
C GLN A 368 -11.82 -18.19 -6.59
N ASP A 369 -11.07 -19.28 -6.72
CA ASP A 369 -11.57 -20.62 -6.41
C ASP A 369 -11.78 -20.73 -4.90
N CYS A 370 -12.83 -21.45 -4.50
CA CYS A 370 -13.08 -21.77 -3.11
C CYS A 370 -12.00 -22.73 -2.57
N LEU A 371 -11.68 -22.60 -1.29
CA LEU A 371 -10.66 -23.38 -0.58
C LEU A 371 -11.07 -24.83 -0.32
#